data_AF-A0A929V6K6-F1
#
_entry.id   AF-A0A929V6K6-F1
#
_cell.length_a   1.000
_cell.length_b   1.000
_cell.length_c   1.000
_cell.angle_alpha   90.00
_cell.angle_beta   90.00
_cell.angle_gamma   90.00
#
_symmetry.space_group_name_H-M   'P 1'
#
loop_
_entity.id
_entity.type
_entity.pdbx_description
1 polymer ?
#
loop_
_entity_poly.entity_id
_entity_poly.type
_entity_poly.pdbx_seq_one_letter_code
_entity_poly.pdbx_strand_id
1 'polypeptide(L)'
;MIYLIDGDDRKKAEQAARDYLGTDIEVIDADNLEKQELVSIFQGTTLFMESRHILIKDLSLKKELFLELPKFLQTEHQVAILEQKLDKRSATYKELAEMAKAEPQKIKIESFKLPEQVDTFLVFRVFDIALTDGKRAVKLMRGAEEDNNPYATIGAWTKKAVDLFASKKNAEKERRILKRLAEIDMLLKQTNFSKEPWIVLESFLIELSSL
;
A
#
# COMPACT_ATOMS: atom_id res chain seq x y z
N MET A 1 0.91 -6.21 -25.74
CA MET A 1 -0.05 -5.89 -24.65
C MET A 1 0.71 -5.26 -23.48
N ILE A 2 0.12 -4.25 -22.84
CA ILE A 2 0.71 -3.57 -21.67
C ILE A 2 0.06 -4.08 -20.37
N TYR A 3 0.86 -4.48 -19.39
CA TYR A 3 0.39 -4.86 -18.06
C TYR A 3 0.84 -3.82 -17.04
N LEU A 4 -0.09 -3.00 -16.57
CA LEU A 4 0.17 -1.97 -15.58
C LEU A 4 -0.13 -2.52 -14.18
N ILE A 5 0.90 -2.58 -13.35
CA ILE A 5 0.85 -3.20 -12.02
C ILE A 5 1.17 -2.15 -10.98
N ASP A 6 0.34 -2.03 -9.94
CA ASP A 6 0.68 -1.23 -8.76
C ASP A 6 0.51 -2.00 -7.47
N GLY A 7 1.14 -1.52 -6.39
CA GLY A 7 0.77 -1.97 -5.04
C GLY A 7 1.91 -2.10 -4.04
N ASP A 8 1.50 -2.15 -2.78
CA ASP A 8 2.39 -2.17 -1.62
C ASP A 8 3.10 -3.53 -1.45
N ASP A 9 2.52 -4.63 -1.97
CA ASP A 9 3.16 -5.95 -1.97
C ASP A 9 4.12 -6.08 -3.16
N ARG A 10 5.31 -5.48 -2.99
CA ARG A 10 6.36 -5.45 -4.03
C ARG A 10 6.75 -6.83 -4.55
N LYS A 11 6.76 -7.85 -3.68
CA LYS A 11 7.16 -9.20 -4.06
C LYS A 11 6.13 -9.82 -5.01
N LYS A 12 4.85 -9.75 -4.67
CA LYS A 12 3.80 -10.26 -5.55
C LYS A 12 3.68 -9.47 -6.84
N ALA A 13 3.78 -8.14 -6.76
CA ALA A 13 3.73 -7.28 -7.94
C ALA A 13 4.88 -7.59 -8.91
N GLU A 14 6.11 -7.72 -8.41
CA GLU A 14 7.26 -8.08 -9.24
C GLU A 14 7.15 -9.51 -9.78
N GLN A 15 6.68 -10.46 -8.98
CA GLN A 15 6.44 -11.83 -9.44
C GLN A 15 5.41 -11.88 -10.58
N ALA A 16 4.28 -11.18 -10.43
CA ALA A 16 3.25 -11.10 -11.47
C ALA A 16 3.77 -10.47 -12.77
N ALA A 17 4.62 -9.45 -12.66
CA ALA A 17 5.29 -8.85 -13.82
C ALA A 17 6.20 -9.86 -14.54
N ARG A 18 6.99 -10.62 -13.78
CA ARG A 18 7.90 -11.64 -14.33
C ARG A 18 7.16 -12.82 -14.91
N ASP A 19 6.12 -13.31 -14.25
CA ASP A 19 5.27 -14.41 -14.74
C ASP A 19 4.58 -14.02 -16.05
N TYR A 20 4.17 -12.74 -16.16
CA TYR A 20 3.65 -12.21 -17.40
C TYR A 20 4.73 -12.18 -18.49
N LEU A 21 5.89 -11.58 -18.21
CA LEU A 21 6.94 -11.35 -19.21
C LEU A 21 7.75 -12.59 -19.60
N GLY A 22 7.82 -13.63 -18.78
CA GLY A 22 8.61 -14.84 -19.07
C GLY A 22 10.11 -14.63 -18.92
N THR A 23 10.89 -15.07 -19.92
CA THR A 23 12.36 -14.98 -19.92
C THR A 23 12.87 -13.76 -20.71
N ASP A 24 14.17 -13.47 -20.61
CA ASP A 24 14.84 -12.43 -21.42
C ASP A 24 14.28 -11.02 -21.20
N ILE A 25 13.96 -10.70 -19.94
CA ILE A 25 13.35 -9.44 -19.54
C ILE A 25 14.37 -8.29 -19.59
N GLU A 26 14.06 -7.28 -20.40
CA GLU A 26 14.71 -5.98 -20.39
C GLU A 26 14.14 -5.12 -19.25
N VAL A 27 14.95 -4.83 -18.24
CA VAL A 27 14.52 -3.99 -17.09
C VAL A 27 14.98 -2.55 -17.30
N ILE A 28 14.02 -1.62 -17.30
CA ILE A 28 14.23 -0.20 -17.53
C ILE A 28 13.72 0.59 -16.34
N ASP A 29 14.56 1.47 -15.80
CA ASP A 29 14.17 2.44 -14.78
C ASP A 29 13.73 3.74 -15.46
N ALA A 30 12.51 4.19 -15.19
CA ALA A 30 11.98 5.39 -15.82
C ALA A 30 12.72 6.67 -15.43
N ASP A 31 13.49 6.68 -14.33
CA ASP A 31 14.25 7.86 -13.92
C ASP A 31 15.29 8.29 -14.98
N ASN A 32 15.78 7.33 -15.78
CA ASN A 32 16.73 7.60 -16.86
C ASN A 32 16.08 7.78 -18.24
N LEU A 33 14.74 7.68 -18.34
CA LEU A 33 14.06 7.76 -19.63
C LEU A 33 13.72 9.19 -20.05
N GLU A 34 13.90 9.45 -21.34
CA GLU A 34 13.41 10.60 -22.06
C GLU A 34 12.20 10.25 -22.95
N LYS A 35 11.44 11.27 -23.34
CA LYS A 35 10.21 11.09 -24.13
C LYS A 35 10.45 10.41 -25.47
N GLN A 36 11.60 10.65 -26.09
CA GLN A 36 11.97 10.10 -27.40
C GLN A 36 12.22 8.59 -27.32
N GLU A 37 12.69 8.10 -26.17
CA GLU A 37 13.01 6.69 -25.95
C GLU A 37 11.75 5.83 -25.86
N LEU A 38 10.59 6.39 -25.48
CA LEU A 38 9.32 5.65 -25.44
C LEU A 38 8.97 5.06 -26.81
N VAL A 39 9.21 5.79 -27.90
CA VAL A 39 8.94 5.28 -29.25
C VAL A 39 9.82 4.07 -29.55
N SER A 40 11.11 4.13 -29.20
CA SER A 40 12.04 3.00 -29.35
C SER A 40 11.65 1.81 -28.47
N ILE A 41 11.20 2.06 -27.25
CA ILE A 41 10.82 1.01 -26.29
C ILE A 41 9.55 0.29 -26.75
N PHE A 42 8.52 1.01 -27.20
CA PHE A 42 7.21 0.45 -27.50
C PHE A 42 7.00 0.07 -28.97
N GLN A 43 7.76 0.65 -29.90
CA GLN A 43 7.59 0.45 -31.34
C GLN A 43 8.89 0.06 -32.06
N GLY A 44 10.00 -0.11 -31.34
CA GLY A 44 11.28 -0.49 -31.92
C GLY A 44 11.25 -1.92 -32.46
N THR A 45 11.68 -2.12 -33.70
CA THR A 45 11.73 -3.46 -34.29
C THR A 45 12.84 -4.29 -33.66
N THR A 46 12.59 -5.58 -33.46
CA THR A 46 13.59 -6.58 -33.06
C THR A 46 13.94 -7.47 -34.24
N LEU A 47 15.22 -7.82 -34.38
CA LEU A 47 15.72 -8.61 -35.52
C LEU A 47 15.79 -10.12 -35.23
N PHE A 48 15.81 -10.50 -33.96
CA PHE A 48 16.13 -11.87 -33.54
C PHE A 48 15.04 -12.53 -32.69
N MET A 49 13.99 -11.79 -32.34
CA MET A 49 12.88 -12.28 -31.52
C MET A 49 11.55 -11.81 -32.13
N GLU A 50 10.46 -12.52 -31.85
CA GLU A 50 9.12 -12.10 -32.29
C GLU A 50 8.66 -10.82 -31.58
N SER A 51 8.99 -10.70 -30.28
CA SER A 51 8.67 -9.51 -29.49
C SER A 51 9.71 -9.31 -28.38
N ARG A 52 9.76 -8.10 -27.81
CA ARG A 52 10.60 -7.78 -26.64
C ARG A 52 9.77 -7.94 -25.37
N HIS A 53 10.43 -8.39 -24.30
CA HIS A 53 9.83 -8.50 -22.97
C HIS A 53 10.41 -7.40 -22.08
N ILE A 54 9.61 -6.38 -21.78
CA ILE A 54 10.11 -5.14 -21.18
C ILE A 54 9.42 -4.90 -19.85
N LEU A 55 10.21 -4.71 -18.80
CA LEU A 55 9.76 -4.26 -17.49
C LEU A 55 10.19 -2.81 -17.26
N ILE A 56 9.25 -1.88 -17.25
CA ILE A 56 9.51 -0.47 -16.89
C ILE A 56 9.12 -0.26 -15.42
N LYS A 57 10.02 0.30 -14.62
CA LYS A 57 9.76 0.63 -13.21
C LYS A 57 9.49 2.13 -13.04
N ASP A 58 8.51 2.44 -12.19
CA ASP A 58 8.23 3.78 -11.68
C ASP A 58 7.98 4.85 -12.79
N LEU A 59 7.37 4.46 -13.91
CA LEU A 59 7.06 5.35 -15.05
C LEU A 59 6.12 6.50 -14.65
N SER A 60 5.19 6.25 -13.74
CA SER A 60 4.25 7.26 -13.25
C SER A 60 4.90 8.42 -12.50
N LEU A 61 6.14 8.23 -11.99
CA LEU A 61 6.92 9.32 -11.39
C LEU A 61 7.31 10.38 -12.43
N LYS A 62 7.55 9.97 -13.68
CA LYS A 62 7.72 10.89 -14.82
C LYS A 62 6.39 11.14 -15.51
N LYS A 63 5.60 12.06 -14.94
CA LYS A 63 4.25 12.42 -15.42
C LYS A 63 4.18 12.67 -16.93
N GLU A 64 5.18 13.33 -17.50
CA GLU A 64 5.26 13.63 -18.94
C GLU A 64 5.36 12.37 -19.80
N LEU A 65 6.05 11.33 -19.32
CA LEU A 65 6.16 10.04 -20.01
C LEU A 65 4.87 9.23 -19.83
N PHE A 66 4.36 9.20 -18.60
CA PHE A 66 3.14 8.46 -18.29
C PHE A 66 1.94 8.98 -19.10
N LEU A 67 1.85 10.29 -19.31
CA LEU A 67 0.83 10.93 -20.16
C LEU A 67 0.81 10.41 -21.60
N GLU A 68 1.95 9.92 -22.11
CA GLU A 68 2.07 9.43 -23.48
C GLU A 68 1.73 7.94 -23.60
N LEU A 69 1.66 7.21 -22.48
CA LEU A 69 1.41 5.76 -22.43
C LEU A 69 0.19 5.29 -23.25
N PRO A 70 -0.97 5.99 -23.25
CA PRO A 70 -2.12 5.58 -24.06
C PRO A 70 -1.83 5.47 -25.56
N LYS A 71 -0.86 6.23 -26.09
CA LYS A 71 -0.47 6.20 -27.51
C LYS A 71 0.22 4.89 -27.90
N PHE A 72 0.76 4.16 -26.94
CA PHE A 72 1.56 2.96 -27.15
C PHE A 72 0.79 1.65 -26.87
N LEU A 73 -0.52 1.70 -26.65
CA LEU A 73 -1.35 0.53 -26.38
C LEU A 73 -1.34 -0.53 -27.50
N GLN A 74 -0.98 -0.14 -28.72
CA GLN A 74 -0.85 -1.01 -29.90
C GLN A 74 0.57 -1.57 -30.08
N THR A 75 1.38 -1.57 -29.02
CA THR A 75 2.73 -2.17 -29.07
C THR A 75 2.68 -3.66 -29.40
N GLU A 76 3.59 -4.08 -30.29
CA GLU A 76 3.85 -5.48 -30.61
C GLU A 76 4.65 -6.18 -29.50
N HIS A 77 5.19 -5.43 -28.55
CA HIS A 77 5.96 -5.96 -27.44
C HIS A 77 5.09 -6.36 -26.25
N GLN A 78 5.69 -7.18 -25.39
CA GLN A 78 5.13 -7.52 -24.10
C GLN A 78 5.74 -6.60 -23.06
N VAL A 79 4.94 -5.67 -22.53
CA VAL A 79 5.43 -4.65 -21.61
C VAL A 79 4.72 -4.75 -20.28
N ALA A 80 5.46 -4.83 -19.18
CA ALA A 80 4.95 -4.64 -17.83
C ALA A 80 5.45 -3.31 -17.28
N ILE A 81 4.57 -2.55 -16.64
CA ILE A 81 4.90 -1.31 -15.96
C ILE A 81 4.63 -1.54 -14.48
N LEU A 82 5.69 -1.51 -13.68
CA LEU A 82 5.65 -1.78 -12.25
C LEU A 82 5.74 -0.46 -11.48
N GLU A 83 4.68 -0.14 -10.76
CA GLU A 83 4.54 1.09 -9.99
C GLU A 83 4.39 0.76 -8.51
N GLN A 84 4.94 1.60 -7.63
CA GLN A 84 4.64 1.49 -6.21
C GLN A 84 3.19 1.87 -5.93
N LYS A 85 2.72 2.95 -6.57
CA LYS A 85 1.37 3.48 -6.39
C LYS A 85 0.93 4.32 -7.57
N LEU A 86 -0.23 4.01 -8.12
CA LEU A 86 -0.84 4.82 -9.17
C LEU A 86 -1.75 5.92 -8.59
N ASP A 87 -1.66 7.14 -9.12
CA ASP A 87 -2.65 8.18 -8.82
C ASP A 87 -3.94 7.94 -9.59
N LYS A 88 -4.89 7.26 -8.94
CA LYS A 88 -6.22 6.94 -9.48
C LYS A 88 -7.07 8.16 -9.82
N ARG A 89 -6.65 9.37 -9.42
CA ARG A 89 -7.34 10.63 -9.74
C ARG A 89 -6.84 11.25 -11.04
N SER A 90 -5.67 10.82 -11.55
CA SER A 90 -5.09 11.36 -12.78
C SER A 90 -5.96 11.05 -14.00
N ALA A 91 -5.98 11.97 -14.97
CA ALA A 91 -6.74 11.79 -16.21
C ALA A 91 -6.23 10.58 -17.01
N THR A 92 -4.90 10.43 -17.11
CA THR A 92 -4.25 9.31 -17.79
C THR A 92 -4.63 7.96 -17.18
N TYR A 93 -4.64 7.84 -15.85
CA TYR A 93 -5.07 6.58 -15.22
C TYR A 93 -6.53 6.26 -15.56
N LYS A 94 -7.41 7.26 -15.54
CA LYS A 94 -8.83 7.07 -15.87
C LYS A 94 -9.00 6.58 -17.31
N GLU A 95 -8.29 7.20 -18.25
CA GLU A 95 -8.27 6.79 -19.65
C GLU A 95 -7.77 5.34 -19.80
N LEU A 96 -6.63 5.01 -19.20
CA LEU A 96 -6.08 3.64 -19.22
C LEU A 96 -7.04 2.63 -18.57
N ALA A 97 -7.75 3.00 -17.52
CA ALA A 97 -8.74 2.16 -16.85
C ALA A 97 -10.02 1.95 -17.67
N GLU A 98 -10.45 2.95 -18.44
CA GLU A 98 -11.53 2.81 -19.41
C GLU A 98 -11.12 1.90 -20.57
N MET A 99 -9.90 2.09 -21.08
CA MET A 99 -9.32 1.24 -22.13
C MET A 99 -9.13 -0.21 -21.66
N ALA A 100 -8.72 -0.43 -20.41
CA ALA A 100 -8.60 -1.78 -19.85
C ALA A 100 -9.94 -2.53 -19.77
N LYS A 101 -11.05 -1.79 -19.64
CA LYS A 101 -12.40 -2.37 -19.67
C LYS A 101 -12.89 -2.63 -21.08
N ALA A 102 -12.61 -1.71 -22.01
CA ALA A 102 -13.06 -1.81 -23.40
C ALA A 102 -12.22 -2.80 -24.21
N GLU A 103 -10.91 -2.84 -23.97
CA GLU A 103 -9.91 -3.58 -24.73
C GLU A 103 -8.91 -4.28 -23.79
N PRO A 104 -9.36 -5.28 -23.00
CA PRO A 104 -8.50 -5.99 -22.04
C PRO A 104 -7.31 -6.71 -22.68
N GLN A 105 -7.38 -6.98 -24.00
CA GLN A 105 -6.28 -7.54 -24.79
C GLN A 105 -5.14 -6.55 -25.05
N LYS A 106 -5.37 -5.24 -24.89
CA LYS A 106 -4.34 -4.19 -25.08
C LYS A 106 -3.72 -3.75 -23.77
N ILE A 107 -4.53 -3.65 -22.71
CA ILE A 107 -4.07 -3.26 -21.40
C ILE A 107 -4.78 -4.00 -20.27
N LYS A 108 -3.98 -4.51 -19.34
CA LYS A 108 -4.43 -5.06 -18.05
C LYS A 108 -3.93 -4.17 -16.92
N ILE A 109 -4.77 -3.93 -15.92
CA ILE A 109 -4.39 -3.20 -14.69
C ILE A 109 -4.65 -4.08 -13.48
N GLU A 110 -3.67 -4.25 -12.60
CA GLU A 110 -3.81 -5.06 -11.38
C GLU A 110 -3.09 -4.43 -10.19
N SER A 111 -3.76 -4.44 -9.02
CA SER A 111 -3.24 -3.86 -7.77
C SER A 111 -2.93 -4.96 -6.76
N PHE A 112 -1.66 -5.08 -6.33
CA PHE A 112 -1.21 -6.00 -5.30
C PHE A 112 -1.03 -5.28 -3.96
N LYS A 113 -2.11 -5.19 -3.19
CA LYS A 113 -2.04 -4.64 -1.83
C LYS A 113 -1.55 -5.70 -0.86
N LEU A 114 -0.78 -5.27 0.14
CA LEU A 114 -0.59 -6.10 1.33
C LEU A 114 -1.96 -6.40 1.95
N PRO A 115 -2.19 -7.61 2.48
CA PRO A 115 -3.41 -7.90 3.22
C PRO A 115 -3.59 -6.85 4.32
N GLU A 116 -4.80 -6.27 4.41
CA GLU A 116 -5.13 -5.42 5.56
C GLU A 116 -5.05 -6.27 6.82
N GLN A 117 -4.03 -6.04 7.63
CA GLN A 117 -3.83 -6.77 8.88
C GLN A 117 -4.73 -6.24 10.01
N VAL A 118 -5.33 -5.06 9.79
CA VAL A 118 -6.19 -4.35 10.75
C VAL A 118 -7.25 -3.54 10.01
N ASP A 119 -8.50 -3.65 10.46
CA ASP A 119 -9.54 -2.67 10.18
C ASP A 119 -9.22 -1.37 10.93
N THR A 120 -8.54 -0.47 10.22
CA THR A 120 -8.06 0.79 10.79
C THR A 120 -9.21 1.67 11.26
N PHE A 121 -10.37 1.63 10.58
CA PHE A 121 -11.53 2.43 10.96
C PHE A 121 -12.09 1.98 12.30
N LEU A 122 -12.30 0.67 12.44
CA LEU A 122 -12.77 0.07 13.69
C LEU A 122 -11.79 0.32 14.84
N VAL A 123 -10.51 0.03 14.62
CA VAL A 123 -9.47 0.17 15.65
C VAL A 123 -9.31 1.63 16.08
N PHE A 124 -9.39 2.59 15.16
CA PHE A 124 -9.41 4.01 15.50
C PHE A 124 -10.65 4.38 16.31
N ARG A 125 -11.82 3.87 15.92
CA ARG A 125 -13.06 4.12 16.65
C ARG A 125 -13.03 3.56 18.06
N VAL A 126 -12.49 2.35 18.24
CA VAL A 126 -12.26 1.74 19.57
C VAL A 126 -11.41 2.65 20.45
N PHE A 127 -10.33 3.21 19.90
CA PHE A 127 -9.47 4.15 20.63
C PHE A 127 -10.22 5.42 21.05
N ASP A 128 -11.02 6.02 20.16
CA ASP A 128 -11.80 7.22 20.49
C ASP A 128 -12.81 6.95 21.60
N ILE A 129 -13.48 5.79 21.53
CA ILE A 129 -14.43 5.38 22.57
C ILE A 129 -13.67 5.24 23.90
N ALA A 130 -12.51 4.59 23.91
CA ALA A 130 -11.72 4.36 25.12
C ALA A 130 -11.23 5.65 25.81
N LEU A 131 -11.12 6.78 25.09
CA LEU A 131 -10.84 8.08 25.71
C LEU A 131 -11.93 8.52 26.71
N THR A 132 -13.14 7.95 26.61
CA THR A 132 -14.30 8.28 27.45
C THR A 132 -14.92 7.06 28.15
N ASP A 133 -14.94 5.89 27.51
CA ASP A 133 -15.56 4.66 27.98
C ASP A 133 -14.74 3.44 27.55
N GLY A 134 -13.73 3.09 28.35
CA GLY A 134 -12.87 1.94 28.11
C GLY A 134 -13.60 0.60 28.08
N LYS A 135 -14.67 0.42 28.88
CA LYS A 135 -15.43 -0.83 28.92
C LYS A 135 -16.16 -1.10 27.62
N ARG A 136 -16.77 -0.05 27.05
CA ARG A 136 -17.41 -0.14 25.73
C ARG A 136 -16.40 -0.38 24.62
N ALA A 137 -15.22 0.24 24.70
CA ALA A 137 -14.14 0.02 23.74
C ALA A 137 -13.66 -1.44 23.74
N VAL A 138 -13.43 -2.03 24.93
CA VAL A 138 -13.06 -3.45 25.07
C VAL A 138 -14.12 -4.37 24.48
N LYS A 139 -15.40 -4.13 24.77
CA LYS A 139 -16.50 -4.94 24.20
C LYS A 139 -16.52 -4.90 22.67
N LEU A 140 -16.23 -3.73 22.08
CA LEU A 140 -16.15 -3.58 20.63
C LEU A 140 -14.90 -4.26 20.05
N MET A 141 -13.76 -4.16 20.74
CA MET A 141 -12.49 -4.77 20.30
C MET A 141 -12.56 -6.30 20.28
N ARG A 142 -13.13 -6.91 21.33
CA ARG A 142 -13.31 -8.37 21.43
C ARG A 142 -14.04 -8.98 20.25
N GLY A 143 -15.05 -8.27 19.74
CA GLY A 143 -15.82 -8.72 18.58
C GLY A 143 -15.06 -8.68 17.26
N ALA A 144 -13.82 -8.19 17.27
CA ALA A 144 -12.98 -8.03 16.08
C ALA A 144 -11.55 -8.56 16.26
N GLU A 145 -11.26 -9.27 17.35
CA GLU A 145 -9.92 -9.82 17.61
C GLU A 145 -9.50 -10.85 16.56
N GLU A 146 -10.44 -11.66 16.07
CA GLU A 146 -10.17 -12.69 15.06
C GLU A 146 -9.77 -12.09 13.70
N ASP A 147 -10.29 -10.90 13.38
CA ASP A 147 -10.07 -10.21 12.11
C ASP A 147 -8.90 -9.23 12.14
N ASN A 148 -8.29 -9.00 13.30
CA ASN A 148 -7.27 -7.96 13.49
C ASN A 148 -5.98 -8.56 14.05
N ASN A 149 -4.85 -8.00 13.64
CA ASN A 149 -3.56 -8.31 14.24
C ASN A 149 -3.29 -7.38 15.43
N PRO A 150 -2.95 -7.89 16.63
CA PRO A 150 -2.75 -7.05 17.81
C PRO A 150 -1.54 -6.11 17.71
N TYR A 151 -0.48 -6.50 17.00
CA TYR A 151 0.70 -5.66 16.79
C TYR A 151 0.40 -4.52 15.82
N ALA A 152 -0.30 -4.79 14.74
CA ALA A 152 -0.77 -3.75 13.83
C ALA A 152 -1.82 -2.85 14.49
N THR A 153 -2.61 -3.36 15.45
CA THR A 153 -3.59 -2.59 16.23
C THR A 153 -2.89 -1.56 17.11
N ILE A 154 -1.81 -1.93 17.81
CA ILE A 154 -0.96 -0.98 18.55
C ILE A 154 -0.34 0.05 17.62
N GLY A 155 0.15 -0.38 16.45
CA GLY A 155 0.71 0.54 15.45
C GLY A 155 -0.31 1.60 15.01
N ALA A 156 -1.55 1.17 14.77
CA ALA A 156 -2.67 2.05 14.44
C ALA A 156 -2.98 3.03 15.59
N TRP A 157 -3.12 2.55 16.84
CA TRP A 157 -3.35 3.42 17.99
C TRP A 157 -2.20 4.40 18.25
N THR A 158 -0.95 3.97 18.02
CA THR A 158 0.23 4.83 18.13
C THR A 158 0.18 5.96 17.12
N LYS A 159 -0.11 5.67 15.85
CA LYS A 159 -0.31 6.69 14.82
C LYS A 159 -1.36 7.70 15.24
N LYS A 160 -2.52 7.21 15.71
CA LYS A 160 -3.61 8.07 16.17
C LYS A 160 -3.23 8.96 17.36
N ALA A 161 -2.51 8.41 18.34
CA ALA A 161 -2.02 9.17 19.48
C ALA A 161 -1.00 10.25 19.07
N VAL A 162 -0.14 9.98 18.07
CA VAL A 162 0.80 10.97 17.50
C VAL A 162 0.03 12.10 16.81
N ASP A 163 -0.98 11.78 16.01
CA ASP A 163 -1.82 12.77 15.33
C ASP A 163 -2.55 13.67 16.35
N LEU A 164 -3.07 13.09 17.45
CA LEU A 164 -3.67 13.84 18.55
C LEU A 164 -2.66 14.74 19.27
N PHE A 165 -1.45 14.24 19.52
CA PHE A 165 -0.37 15.00 20.15
C PHE A 165 0.04 16.21 19.29
N ALA A 166 0.21 16.02 17.97
CA ALA A 166 0.63 17.06 17.04
C ALA A 166 -0.40 18.18 16.87
N SER A 167 -1.70 17.88 17.05
CA SER A 167 -2.79 18.85 16.89
C SER A 167 -3.02 19.76 18.09
N LYS A 168 -2.45 19.47 19.28
CA LYS A 168 -2.72 20.19 20.53
C LYS A 168 -1.52 21.01 21.01
N LYS A 169 -1.78 22.26 21.43
CA LYS A 169 -0.75 23.17 22.00
C LYS A 169 -0.27 22.76 23.41
N ASN A 170 -1.14 22.14 24.21
CA ASN A 170 -0.80 21.60 25.54
C ASN A 170 -1.28 20.15 25.62
N ALA A 171 -0.37 19.22 25.31
CA ALA A 171 -0.67 17.82 25.03
C ALA A 171 -0.11 16.89 26.12
N GLU A 172 -0.30 17.25 27.39
CA GLU A 172 0.25 16.51 28.54
C GLU A 172 -0.37 15.11 28.66
N LYS A 173 -1.69 15.01 28.45
CA LYS A 173 -2.42 13.75 28.40
C LYS A 173 -1.94 12.89 27.23
N GLU A 174 -1.87 13.43 26.02
CA GLU A 174 -1.42 12.71 24.83
C GLU A 174 0.03 12.23 24.97
N ARG A 175 0.90 13.00 25.64
CA ARG A 175 2.26 12.57 25.97
C ARG A 175 2.26 11.35 26.88
N ARG A 176 1.38 11.28 27.89
CA ARG A 176 1.24 10.10 28.77
C ARG A 176 0.73 8.89 27.99
N ILE A 177 -0.25 9.09 27.11
CA ILE A 177 -0.78 8.05 26.23
C ILE A 177 0.34 7.48 25.33
N LEU A 178 1.15 8.33 24.70
CA LEU A 178 2.27 7.91 23.87
C LEU A 178 3.33 7.13 24.67
N LYS A 179 3.66 7.58 25.88
CA LYS A 179 4.56 6.83 26.77
C LYS A 179 4.02 5.43 27.09
N ARG A 180 2.73 5.34 27.42
CA ARG A 180 2.09 4.06 27.73
C ARG A 180 2.07 3.12 26.52
N LEU A 181 1.78 3.63 25.33
CA LEU A 181 1.85 2.85 24.09
C LEU A 181 3.27 2.33 23.80
N ALA A 182 4.30 3.13 24.07
CA ALA A 182 5.69 2.70 23.95
C ALA A 182 6.05 1.59 24.95
N GLU A 183 5.59 1.70 26.20
CA GLU A 183 5.76 0.64 27.21
C GLU A 183 5.07 -0.67 26.77
N ILE A 184 3.85 -0.58 26.24
CA ILE A 184 3.10 -1.74 25.73
C ILE A 184 3.82 -2.39 24.55
N ASP A 185 4.33 -1.60 23.59
CA ASP A 185 5.12 -2.13 22.48
C ASP A 185 6.36 -2.88 22.97
N MET A 186 7.06 -2.35 23.99
CA MET A 186 8.17 -3.06 24.63
C MET A 186 7.72 -4.34 25.33
N LEU A 187 6.59 -4.32 26.05
CA LEU A 187 6.05 -5.49 26.73
C LEU A 187 5.71 -6.60 25.74
N LEU A 188 5.03 -6.29 24.63
CA LEU A 188 4.64 -7.29 23.64
C LEU A 188 5.81 -7.91 22.87
N LYS A 189 6.96 -7.24 22.85
CA LYS A 189 8.21 -7.78 22.30
C LYS A 189 8.90 -8.75 23.27
N GLN A 190 8.47 -8.80 24.53
CA GLN A 190 8.94 -9.79 25.51
C GLN A 190 8.16 -11.11 25.38
N THR A 191 8.85 -12.23 25.59
CA THR A 191 8.35 -13.60 25.34
C THR A 191 7.13 -14.04 26.17
N ASN A 192 6.87 -13.38 27.30
CA ASN A 192 5.75 -13.74 28.17
C ASN A 192 4.44 -13.09 27.76
N PHE A 193 4.48 -11.80 27.38
CA PHE A 193 3.28 -11.04 26.99
C PHE A 193 2.93 -11.19 25.51
N SER A 194 3.84 -11.69 24.69
CA SER A 194 3.56 -12.04 23.29
C SER A 194 2.55 -13.19 23.12
N LYS A 195 2.30 -13.97 24.18
CA LYS A 195 1.34 -15.09 24.16
C LYS A 195 -0.12 -14.63 24.26
N GLU A 196 -0.37 -13.52 24.93
CA GLU A 196 -1.72 -12.99 25.17
C GLU A 196 -1.76 -11.46 24.92
N PRO A 197 -1.42 -11.01 23.71
CA PRO A 197 -1.27 -9.59 23.43
C PRO A 197 -2.56 -8.81 23.64
N TRP A 198 -3.72 -9.40 23.32
CA TRP A 198 -5.03 -8.76 23.46
C TRP A 198 -5.35 -8.33 24.89
N ILE A 199 -4.95 -9.11 25.91
CA ILE A 199 -5.16 -8.76 27.31
C ILE A 199 -4.46 -7.45 27.67
N VAL A 200 -3.26 -7.24 27.11
CA VAL A 200 -2.48 -6.00 27.32
C VAL A 200 -3.17 -4.81 26.64
N LEU A 201 -3.66 -5.00 25.40
CA LEU A 201 -4.39 -3.98 24.66
C LEU A 201 -5.72 -3.62 25.35
N GLU A 202 -6.47 -4.60 25.83
CA GLU A 202 -7.74 -4.37 26.55
C GLU A 202 -7.53 -3.58 27.84
N SER A 203 -6.48 -3.93 28.60
CA SER A 203 -6.12 -3.23 29.83
C SER A 203 -5.80 -1.77 29.54
N PHE A 204 -5.05 -1.52 28.45
CA PHE A 204 -4.79 -0.16 27.99
C PHE A 204 -6.06 0.62 27.64
N LEU A 205 -7.03 0.01 26.95
CA LEU A 205 -8.30 0.66 26.63
C LEU A 205 -9.09 1.06 27.89
N ILE A 206 -9.02 0.27 28.95
CA ILE A 206 -9.64 0.58 30.25
C ILE A 206 -8.94 1.76 30.92
N GLU A 207 -7.61 1.80 30.88
CA GLU A 207 -6.78 2.85 31.50
C GLU A 207 -6.86 4.19 30.73
N LEU A 208 -7.14 4.16 29.42
CA LEU A 208 -6.97 5.30 28.51
C LEU A 208 -7.70 6.57 28.93
N SER A 209 -8.91 6.46 29.47
CA SER A 209 -9.68 7.63 29.93
C SER A 209 -9.03 8.33 31.13
N SER A 210 -8.26 7.59 31.93
CA SER A 210 -7.66 8.03 33.20
C SER A 210 -6.20 8.51 33.11
N LEU A 211 -5.55 8.37 31.94
CA LEU A 211 -4.18 8.84 31.69
C LEU A 211 -4.07 10.38 31.65
#